data_AF-B7KM63-F1
#
_entry.id   AF-B7KM63-F1
#
_cell.length_a   1.000
_cell.length_b   1.000
_cell.length_c   1.000
_cell.angle_alpha   90.00
_cell.angle_beta   90.00
_cell.angle_gamma   90.00
#
_symmetry.space_group_name_H-M   'P 1'
#
loop_
_entity.id
_entity.type
_entity.pdbx_description
1 polymer ?
#
loop_
_entity_poly.entity_id
_entity_poly.type
_entity_poly.pdbx_seq_one_letter_code
_entity_poly.pdbx_strand_id
1 'polypeptide(L)'
;MSATQQQTSLHSLLSQLNLIQLDKASRKELWKYYQSHHQKRKKRKLIPNLERDLKPGWLLPYLGQIDSLLWGRWNYWAKCQLMPSAAYEGLKWEKAISIVEEREPTVPDFVIEQTLPDEPIPQIDFQYSPAAEQMLHESLNAIPTHGSWQGWGAWTYIEYFLDWLLYGFGHPNYQQLPSERQGCEGASMRLYQLVDLSLLLFYPEDYFGKILPDICSKKAQRNQGFYPTPLVVSRMMSEMTFFDADSKKERIKICYEPCVGTGAMLLPASNKTLCAIGQDIDLTLLKCALVQFYLYSPWFAFPIWWLVNRTDLILGNSLTRENPRSINSFYWKELWTNEQKNDTEKATSTPEQVARQPISQEATKNSSPFNSTPQETASNPNPVQTTLFDLNNFV
;
A
#
# COMPACT_ATOMS: atom_id res chain seq x y z
N MET A 1 3.40 27.20 22.00
CA MET A 1 4.44 27.19 20.94
C MET A 1 3.88 26.37 19.80
N SER A 2 3.66 26.99 18.63
CA SER A 2 2.69 26.56 17.62
C SER A 2 3.16 25.38 16.77
N ALA A 3 2.23 24.48 16.44
CA ALA A 3 2.38 23.32 15.57
C ALA A 3 2.95 23.62 14.16
N THR A 4 2.92 24.89 13.76
CA THR A 4 3.44 25.40 12.48
C THR A 4 4.96 25.35 12.38
N GLN A 5 5.70 25.32 13.51
CA GLN A 5 7.18 25.25 13.51
C GLN A 5 7.73 23.81 13.47
N GLN A 6 6.91 22.79 13.74
CA GLN A 6 7.30 21.38 13.58
C GLN A 6 7.00 20.83 12.17
N GLN A 7 5.97 21.36 11.50
CA GLN A 7 5.59 21.05 10.12
C GLN A 7 6.72 21.29 9.10
N THR A 8 7.59 22.27 9.35
CA THR A 8 8.74 22.58 8.48
C THR A 8 9.88 21.56 8.62
N SER A 9 9.93 20.78 9.72
CA SER A 9 11.06 19.89 10.03
C SER A 9 10.96 18.50 9.38
N LEU A 10 9.74 17.98 9.17
CA LEU A 10 9.51 16.64 8.61
C LEU A 10 9.45 16.62 7.08
N HIS A 11 8.86 17.65 6.45
CA HIS A 11 8.99 17.88 5.01
C HIS A 11 10.45 18.17 4.64
N SER A 12 11.20 18.86 5.51
CA SER A 12 12.66 19.00 5.41
C SER A 12 13.37 17.65 5.55
N LEU A 13 12.98 16.79 6.50
CA LEU A 13 13.60 15.45 6.67
C LEU A 13 13.32 14.49 5.51
N LEU A 14 12.10 14.48 4.94
CA LEU A 14 11.73 13.63 3.80
C LEU A 14 12.25 14.15 2.46
N SER A 15 12.41 15.48 2.30
CA SER A 15 13.09 16.06 1.13
C SER A 15 14.62 16.04 1.25
N GLN A 16 15.18 15.95 2.46
CA GLN A 16 16.62 15.78 2.71
C GLN A 16 17.07 14.32 2.71
N LEU A 17 16.14 13.38 2.89
CA LEU A 17 16.34 11.97 2.57
C LEU A 17 16.24 11.77 1.04
N ASN A 18 17.22 12.31 0.33
CA ASN A 18 17.76 11.66 -0.86
C ASN A 18 18.33 10.30 -0.42
N LEU A 19 17.46 9.38 0.00
CA LEU A 19 17.84 7.98 0.12
C LEU A 19 18.13 7.54 -1.31
N ILE A 20 19.42 7.52 -1.62
CA ILE A 20 19.94 7.00 -2.87
C ILE A 20 19.38 5.60 -3.02
N GLN A 21 18.41 5.43 -3.92
CA GLN A 21 17.90 4.12 -4.28
C GLN A 21 19.11 3.29 -4.72
N LEU A 22 19.33 2.17 -4.06
CA LEU A 22 20.51 1.37 -4.33
C LEU A 22 20.39 0.74 -5.73
N ASP A 23 21.44 0.89 -6.53
CA ASP A 23 21.56 0.16 -7.79
C ASP A 23 21.67 -1.36 -7.55
N LYS A 24 21.61 -2.15 -8.62
CA LYS A 24 21.66 -3.62 -8.53
C LYS A 24 22.94 -4.16 -7.86
N ALA A 25 24.10 -3.54 -8.11
CA ALA A 25 25.37 -3.94 -7.50
C ALA A 25 25.39 -3.58 -6.01
N SER A 26 25.00 -2.36 -5.66
CA SER A 26 24.91 -1.87 -4.28
C SER A 26 23.94 -2.72 -3.44
N ARG A 27 22.80 -3.14 -4.00
CA ARG A 27 21.87 -4.07 -3.32
C ARG A 27 22.49 -5.44 -3.08
N LYS A 28 23.26 -5.95 -4.04
CA LYS A 28 23.99 -7.21 -3.89
C LYS A 28 25.05 -7.14 -2.80
N GLU A 29 25.73 -5.99 -2.66
CA GLU A 29 26.70 -5.77 -1.59
C GLU A 29 26.04 -5.63 -0.21
N LEU A 30 24.98 -4.82 -0.12
CA LEU A 30 24.17 -4.72 1.10
C LEU A 30 23.63 -6.08 1.52
N TRP A 31 23.21 -6.91 0.56
CA TRP A 31 22.77 -8.26 0.84
C TRP A 31 23.91 -9.15 1.38
N LYS A 32 25.11 -9.13 0.79
CA LYS A 32 26.26 -9.88 1.33
C LYS A 32 26.56 -9.48 2.77
N TYR A 33 26.50 -8.18 3.06
CA TYR A 33 26.62 -7.66 4.40
C TYR A 33 25.50 -8.23 5.30
N TYR A 34 24.24 -8.12 4.86
CA TYR A 34 23.08 -8.65 5.57
C TYR A 34 23.23 -10.15 5.88
N GLN A 35 23.62 -10.99 4.92
CA GLN A 35 23.83 -12.43 5.11
C GLN A 35 24.81 -12.73 6.25
N SER A 36 25.94 -12.03 6.27
CA SER A 36 27.00 -12.23 7.28
C SER A 36 26.50 -11.94 8.71
N HIS A 37 25.52 -11.04 8.85
CA HIS A 37 24.88 -10.70 10.12
C HIS A 37 23.63 -11.55 10.40
N HIS A 38 22.88 -11.94 9.37
CA HIS A 38 21.68 -12.77 9.47
C HIS A 38 22.02 -14.19 9.96
N GLN A 39 23.11 -14.78 9.48
CA GLN A 39 23.59 -16.08 10.00
C GLN A 39 23.86 -16.04 11.51
N LYS A 40 24.25 -14.87 12.06
CA LYS A 40 24.43 -14.69 13.51
C LYS A 40 23.09 -14.58 14.24
N ARG A 41 22.05 -14.05 13.59
CA ARG A 41 20.67 -13.95 14.14
C ARG A 41 19.96 -15.29 14.28
N LYS A 42 20.16 -16.24 13.35
CA LYS A 42 19.52 -17.58 13.39
C LYS A 42 19.75 -18.38 14.69
N LYS A 43 20.72 -17.98 15.53
CA LYS A 43 21.00 -18.62 16.82
C LYS A 43 20.22 -18.04 18.00
N ARG A 44 19.40 -16.99 17.80
CA ARG A 44 18.64 -16.38 18.90
C ARG A 44 17.45 -17.25 19.24
N LYS A 45 17.38 -17.71 20.49
CA LYS A 45 16.19 -18.34 21.03
C LYS A 45 15.07 -17.30 21.08
N LEU A 46 13.85 -17.73 20.79
CA LEU A 46 12.66 -16.90 20.98
C LEU A 46 12.60 -16.45 22.44
N ILE A 47 12.22 -15.20 22.65
CA ILE A 47 11.96 -14.65 23.98
C ILE A 47 10.62 -15.24 24.44
N PRO A 48 10.60 -16.09 25.48
CA PRO A 48 9.36 -16.63 26.01
C PRO A 48 8.55 -15.51 26.66
N ASN A 49 7.22 -15.60 26.57
CA ASN A 49 6.28 -14.65 27.16
C ASN A 49 6.51 -13.19 26.73
N LEU A 50 7.03 -12.98 25.51
CA LEU A 50 7.08 -11.65 24.91
C LEU A 50 5.64 -11.16 24.74
N GLU A 51 5.34 -9.98 25.26
CA GLU A 51 4.07 -9.30 25.04
C GLU A 51 4.32 -7.95 24.35
N ARG A 52 3.60 -7.70 23.27
CA ARG A 52 3.61 -6.45 22.52
C ARG A 52 2.19 -6.08 22.14
N ASP A 53 1.83 -4.84 22.40
CA ASP A 53 0.60 -4.23 21.89
C ASP A 53 0.83 -3.82 20.43
N LEU A 54 0.63 -4.78 19.52
CA LEU A 54 0.69 -4.51 18.09
C LEU A 54 -0.54 -3.69 17.70
N LYS A 55 -0.33 -2.55 17.04
CA LYS A 55 -1.42 -1.73 16.46
C LYS A 55 -1.62 -2.08 14.99
N PRO A 56 -2.83 -1.93 14.42
CA PRO A 56 -3.01 -2.10 12.99
C PRO A 56 -2.02 -1.20 12.23
N GLY A 57 -1.36 -1.73 11.20
CA GLY A 57 -0.37 -0.96 10.43
C GLY A 57 1.06 -0.95 10.99
N TRP A 58 1.33 -1.61 12.12
CA TRP A 58 2.66 -1.56 12.75
C TRP A 58 3.84 -2.05 11.88
N LEU A 59 3.61 -2.91 10.88
CA LEU A 59 4.64 -3.36 9.93
C LEU A 59 4.88 -2.39 8.78
N LEU A 60 3.91 -1.55 8.45
CA LEU A 60 3.96 -0.69 7.26
C LEU A 60 5.16 0.28 7.29
N PRO A 61 5.51 0.95 8.41
CA PRO A 61 6.70 1.81 8.45
C PRO A 61 8.01 1.05 8.18
N TYR A 62 8.14 -0.19 8.67
CA TYR A 62 9.33 -1.03 8.43
C TYR A 62 9.40 -1.46 6.97
N LEU A 63 8.27 -1.86 6.40
CA LEU A 63 8.14 -2.21 4.99
C LEU A 63 8.56 -1.02 4.12
N GLY A 64 8.01 0.17 4.38
CA GLY A 64 8.33 1.39 3.63
C GLY A 64 9.80 1.82 3.73
N GLN A 65 10.42 1.69 4.91
CA GLN A 65 11.85 1.99 5.11
C GLN A 65 12.75 1.03 4.34
N ILE A 66 12.49 -0.28 4.43
CA ILE A 66 13.27 -1.29 3.70
C ILE A 66 13.08 -1.09 2.18
N ASP A 67 11.84 -0.90 1.74
CA ASP A 67 11.53 -0.70 0.33
C ASP A 67 12.16 0.59 -0.23
N SER A 68 12.16 1.68 0.52
CA SER A 68 12.79 2.95 0.12
C SER A 68 14.27 2.78 -0.20
N LEU A 69 14.98 1.93 0.56
CA LEU A 69 16.39 1.63 0.32
C LEU A 69 16.60 0.72 -0.90
N LEU A 70 15.69 -0.23 -1.13
CA LEU A 70 15.89 -1.29 -2.12
C LEU A 70 15.26 -1.02 -3.48
N TRP A 71 14.05 -0.47 -3.54
CA TRP A 71 13.27 -0.39 -4.77
C TRP A 71 12.56 0.95 -4.96
N GLY A 72 12.26 1.69 -3.88
CA GLY A 72 11.57 2.97 -3.96
C GLY A 72 10.12 2.87 -4.46
N ARG A 73 9.47 1.70 -4.35
CA ARG A 73 8.11 1.46 -4.87
C ARG A 73 7.07 2.21 -4.07
N TRP A 74 7.19 2.22 -2.75
CA TRP A 74 6.30 3.01 -1.89
C TRP A 74 6.52 4.51 -2.06
N ASN A 75 7.75 4.95 -2.35
CA ASN A 75 8.04 6.35 -2.65
C ASN A 75 7.41 6.77 -3.98
N TYR A 76 7.53 5.93 -5.01
CA TYR A 76 6.86 6.15 -6.29
C TYR A 76 5.33 6.18 -6.13
N TRP A 77 4.77 5.21 -5.40
CA TRP A 77 3.34 5.19 -5.07
C TRP A 77 2.89 6.47 -4.37
N ALA A 78 3.64 6.95 -3.37
CA ALA A 78 3.32 8.18 -2.66
C ALA A 78 3.31 9.39 -3.60
N LYS A 79 4.27 9.48 -4.54
CA LYS A 79 4.26 10.52 -5.58
C LYS A 79 3.01 10.44 -6.45
N CYS A 80 2.56 9.24 -6.84
CA CYS A 80 1.34 9.06 -7.61
C CYS A 80 0.06 9.50 -6.87
N GLN A 81 0.08 9.59 -5.53
CA GLN A 81 -1.06 10.08 -4.75
C GLN A 81 -1.16 11.62 -4.78
N LEU A 82 -0.09 12.32 -5.12
CA LEU A 82 -0.03 13.78 -5.17
C LEU A 82 -0.70 14.28 -6.46
N MET A 83 -1.76 15.06 -6.34
CA MET A 83 -2.46 15.64 -7.48
C MET A 83 -2.39 17.18 -7.45
N PRO A 84 -1.87 17.82 -8.51
CA PRO A 84 -1.94 19.28 -8.63
C PRO A 84 -3.39 19.77 -8.61
N SER A 85 -3.67 20.91 -7.98
CA SER A 85 -5.04 21.42 -7.84
C SER A 85 -5.75 21.62 -9.19
N ALA A 86 -5.03 22.03 -10.23
CA ALA A 86 -5.58 22.16 -11.58
C ALA A 86 -6.07 20.82 -12.15
N ALA A 87 -5.29 19.75 -11.98
CA ALA A 87 -5.67 18.40 -12.36
C ALA A 87 -6.87 17.90 -11.53
N TYR A 88 -6.89 18.21 -10.23
CA TYR A 88 -7.98 17.84 -9.34
C TYR A 88 -9.31 18.47 -9.73
N GLU A 89 -9.32 19.79 -9.99
CA GLU A 89 -10.53 20.48 -10.46
C GLU A 89 -10.98 19.89 -11.81
N GLY A 90 -10.05 19.63 -12.70
CA GLY A 90 -10.31 18.91 -13.94
C GLY A 90 -11.00 17.56 -13.76
N LEU A 91 -10.49 16.75 -12.84
CA LEU A 91 -11.05 15.44 -12.51
C LEU A 91 -12.45 15.53 -11.89
N LYS A 92 -12.75 16.56 -11.08
CA LYS A 92 -14.11 16.76 -10.53
C LYS A 92 -15.13 17.02 -11.62
N TRP A 93 -14.78 17.85 -12.60
CA TRP A 93 -15.67 18.23 -13.68
C TRP A 93 -15.94 17.10 -14.67
N GLU A 94 -15.04 16.12 -14.76
CA GLU A 94 -15.14 14.98 -15.67
C GLU A 94 -16.47 14.23 -15.57
N LYS A 95 -17.01 14.04 -14.37
CA LYS A 95 -18.33 13.40 -14.21
C LYS A 95 -19.47 14.22 -14.84
N ALA A 96 -19.42 15.54 -14.73
CA ALA A 96 -20.42 16.41 -15.34
C ALA A 96 -20.24 16.46 -16.86
N ILE A 97 -18.99 16.54 -17.33
CA ILE A 97 -18.65 16.53 -18.76
C ILE A 97 -19.10 15.23 -19.41
N SER A 98 -18.82 14.07 -18.80
CA SER A 98 -19.20 12.77 -19.36
C SER A 98 -20.71 12.58 -19.51
N ILE A 99 -21.51 13.17 -18.60
CA ILE A 99 -22.97 13.19 -18.70
C ILE A 99 -23.43 14.03 -19.89
N VAL A 100 -22.86 15.22 -20.07
CA VAL A 100 -23.20 16.12 -21.19
C VAL A 100 -22.79 15.52 -22.53
N GLU A 101 -21.68 14.80 -22.57
CA GLU A 101 -21.13 14.14 -23.76
C GLU A 101 -21.68 12.72 -23.99
N GLU A 102 -22.61 12.24 -23.15
CA GLU A 102 -23.21 10.90 -23.22
C GLU A 102 -22.17 9.75 -23.29
N ARG A 103 -21.10 9.86 -22.49
CA ARG A 103 -20.04 8.85 -22.42
C ARG A 103 -19.74 8.41 -20.99
N GLU A 104 -19.08 7.26 -20.87
CA GLU A 104 -18.53 6.81 -19.59
C GLU A 104 -17.43 7.78 -19.12
N PRO A 105 -17.35 8.08 -17.81
CA PRO A 105 -16.29 8.91 -17.26
C PRO A 105 -14.94 8.21 -17.42
N THR A 106 -13.95 8.95 -17.90
CA THR A 106 -12.58 8.48 -18.07
C THR A 106 -11.63 9.37 -17.29
N VAL A 107 -10.36 9.01 -17.13
CA VAL A 107 -9.40 9.94 -16.53
C VAL A 107 -8.93 10.88 -17.64
N PRO A 108 -9.12 12.20 -17.55
CA PRO A 108 -8.71 13.10 -18.61
C PRO A 108 -7.20 13.06 -18.83
N ASP A 109 -6.77 13.17 -20.08
CA ASP A 109 -5.35 13.09 -20.46
C ASP A 109 -4.46 14.06 -19.69
N PHE A 110 -4.89 15.32 -19.54
CA PHE A 110 -4.11 16.32 -18.81
C PHE A 110 -3.96 15.99 -17.32
N VAL A 111 -4.92 15.27 -16.71
CA VAL A 111 -4.82 14.80 -15.33
C VAL A 111 -3.69 13.78 -15.23
N ILE A 112 -3.64 12.84 -16.17
CA ILE A 112 -2.57 11.84 -16.26
C ILE A 112 -1.21 12.51 -16.42
N GLU A 113 -1.10 13.44 -17.39
CA GLU A 113 0.18 14.10 -17.71
C GLU A 113 0.70 14.96 -16.56
N GLN A 114 -0.17 15.65 -15.82
CA GLN A 114 0.23 16.53 -14.71
C GLN A 114 0.42 15.79 -13.39
N THR A 115 -0.23 14.64 -13.20
CA THR A 115 -0.26 13.93 -11.92
C THR A 115 0.75 12.80 -11.84
N LEU A 116 0.90 11.99 -12.90
CA LEU A 116 1.84 10.87 -12.85
C LEU A 116 3.29 11.36 -12.87
N PRO A 117 4.19 10.73 -12.11
CA PRO A 117 5.62 11.00 -12.20
C PRO A 117 6.17 10.76 -13.61
N ASP A 118 7.14 11.57 -14.03
CA ASP A 118 7.80 11.42 -15.33
C ASP A 118 8.66 10.16 -15.37
N GLU A 119 9.37 9.87 -14.27
CA GLU A 119 10.17 8.66 -14.11
C GLU A 119 9.30 7.39 -14.29
N PRO A 120 9.86 6.29 -14.83
CA PRO A 120 9.12 5.05 -15.02
C PRO A 120 8.73 4.41 -13.68
N ILE A 121 7.77 3.48 -13.74
CA ILE A 121 7.46 2.61 -12.59
C ILE A 121 8.75 1.89 -12.15
N PRO A 122 9.07 1.86 -10.84
CA PRO A 122 10.27 1.17 -10.37
C PRO A 122 10.28 -0.31 -10.78
N GLN A 123 11.32 -0.71 -11.51
CA GLN A 123 11.41 -2.05 -12.08
C GLN A 123 11.85 -3.08 -11.02
N ILE A 124 11.04 -4.12 -10.84
CA ILE A 124 11.28 -5.22 -9.91
C ILE A 124 12.00 -6.34 -10.64
N ASP A 125 13.15 -6.76 -10.09
CA ASP A 125 13.86 -7.96 -10.52
C ASP A 125 13.42 -9.12 -9.63
N PHE A 126 12.41 -9.87 -10.09
CA PHE A 126 11.91 -11.00 -9.33
C PHE A 126 12.92 -12.14 -9.34
N GLN A 127 13.28 -12.59 -8.14
CA GLN A 127 14.27 -13.62 -7.92
C GLN A 127 13.94 -14.43 -6.66
N TYR A 128 13.84 -15.74 -6.84
CA TYR A 128 13.70 -16.70 -5.75
C TYR A 128 14.90 -16.74 -4.79
N SER A 129 14.60 -16.89 -3.49
CA SER A 129 15.57 -17.18 -2.44
C SER A 129 15.13 -18.33 -1.54
N PRO A 130 15.93 -19.41 -1.41
CA PRO A 130 15.67 -20.48 -0.45
C PRO A 130 15.63 -19.98 1.00
N ALA A 131 16.37 -18.91 1.32
CA ALA A 131 16.40 -18.36 2.66
C ALA A 131 15.08 -17.66 3.03
N ALA A 132 14.45 -16.98 2.07
CA ALA A 132 13.16 -16.34 2.26
C ALA A 132 12.04 -17.38 2.39
N GLU A 133 12.04 -18.39 1.53
CA GLU A 133 11.12 -19.53 1.65
C GLU A 133 11.27 -20.27 2.99
N GLN A 134 12.51 -20.55 3.40
CA GLN A 134 12.78 -21.16 4.70
C GLN A 134 12.26 -20.29 5.87
N MET A 135 12.43 -18.97 5.82
CA MET A 135 11.90 -18.06 6.84
C MET A 135 10.37 -18.13 6.93
N LEU A 136 9.67 -18.25 5.79
CA LEU A 136 8.22 -18.44 5.76
C LEU A 136 7.82 -19.78 6.38
N HIS A 137 8.52 -20.88 6.05
CA HIS A 137 8.26 -22.17 6.69
C HIS A 137 8.53 -22.15 8.21
N GLU A 138 9.59 -21.49 8.65
CA GLU A 138 9.91 -21.31 10.07
C GLU A 138 8.83 -20.49 10.78
N SER A 139 8.36 -19.41 10.14
CA SER A 139 7.27 -18.57 10.64
C SER A 139 5.95 -19.35 10.76
N LEU A 140 5.60 -20.12 9.72
CA LEU A 140 4.39 -20.95 9.73
C LEU A 140 4.48 -22.08 10.76
N ASN A 141 5.62 -22.75 10.88
CA ASN A 141 5.85 -23.77 11.91
C ASN A 141 5.78 -23.21 13.33
N ALA A 142 6.01 -21.91 13.51
CA ALA A 142 5.89 -21.25 14.80
C ALA A 142 4.45 -20.87 15.16
N ILE A 143 3.46 -21.07 14.28
CA ILE A 143 2.06 -20.80 14.63
C ILE A 143 1.52 -21.84 15.61
N PRO A 144 1.47 -23.15 15.27
CA PRO A 144 1.00 -24.16 16.21
C PRO A 144 1.98 -24.33 17.38
N THR A 145 1.45 -24.61 18.56
CA THR A 145 2.24 -24.94 19.76
C THR A 145 2.83 -26.36 19.68
N HIS A 146 2.19 -27.25 18.90
CA HIS A 146 2.60 -28.63 18.71
C HIS A 146 2.43 -29.08 17.25
N GLY A 147 3.35 -29.93 16.77
CA GLY A 147 3.32 -30.47 15.42
C GLY A 147 3.96 -29.56 14.38
N SER A 148 3.56 -29.71 13.12
CA SER A 148 4.00 -28.86 12.00
C SER A 148 2.82 -28.15 11.36
N TRP A 149 3.12 -27.04 10.68
CA TRP A 149 2.07 -26.27 9.99
C TRP A 149 1.44 -27.04 8.82
N GLN A 150 2.12 -28.03 8.24
CA GLN A 150 1.63 -28.84 7.11
C GLN A 150 0.65 -29.95 7.51
N GLY A 151 0.23 -30.00 8.78
CA GLY A 151 -0.73 -30.98 9.28
C GLY A 151 -2.19 -30.65 8.94
N TRP A 152 -3.12 -31.25 9.68
CA TRP A 152 -4.57 -31.07 9.50
C TRP A 152 -5.07 -29.62 9.57
N GLY A 153 -4.31 -28.73 10.22
CA GLY A 153 -4.64 -27.30 10.39
C GLY A 153 -4.01 -26.36 9.35
N ALA A 154 -3.33 -26.87 8.31
CA ALA A 154 -2.49 -26.05 7.44
C ALA A 154 -3.17 -24.82 6.83
N TRP A 155 -4.38 -24.98 6.29
CA TRP A 155 -5.15 -23.86 5.72
C TRP A 155 -5.48 -22.80 6.76
N THR A 156 -5.83 -23.22 7.97
CA THR A 156 -6.10 -22.32 9.09
C THR A 156 -4.85 -21.54 9.50
N TYR A 157 -3.68 -22.18 9.49
CA TYR A 157 -2.42 -21.48 9.84
C TYR A 157 -2.02 -20.49 8.76
N ILE A 158 -2.23 -20.81 7.47
CA ILE A 158 -2.02 -19.87 6.36
C ILE A 158 -2.97 -18.69 6.47
N GLU A 159 -4.27 -18.92 6.67
CA GLU A 159 -5.26 -17.85 6.85
C GLU A 159 -4.89 -16.93 8.01
N TYR A 160 -4.53 -17.50 9.16
CA TYR A 160 -4.08 -16.73 10.32
C TYR A 160 -2.83 -15.89 10.00
N PHE A 161 -1.85 -16.47 9.31
CA PHE A 161 -0.63 -15.78 8.91
C PHE A 161 -0.90 -14.61 7.96
N LEU A 162 -1.76 -14.82 6.96
CA LEU A 162 -2.15 -13.78 5.99
C LEU A 162 -2.92 -12.66 6.69
N ASP A 163 -3.88 -12.99 7.57
CA ASP A 163 -4.64 -12.00 8.33
C ASP A 163 -3.73 -11.21 9.28
N TRP A 164 -2.73 -11.86 9.88
CA TRP A 164 -1.74 -11.21 10.74
C TRP A 164 -0.85 -10.24 9.95
N LEU A 165 -0.44 -10.61 8.73
CA LEU A 165 0.31 -9.72 7.84
C LEU A 165 -0.56 -8.55 7.37
N LEU A 166 -1.80 -8.77 6.94
CA LEU A 166 -2.71 -7.72 6.49
C LEU A 166 -3.09 -6.76 7.62
N TYR A 167 -3.26 -7.26 8.83
CA TYR A 167 -3.36 -6.46 10.05
C TYR A 167 -2.10 -5.62 10.27
N GLY A 168 -0.92 -6.24 10.20
CA GLY A 168 0.36 -5.55 10.35
C GLY A 168 0.60 -4.50 9.26
N PHE A 169 0.11 -4.71 8.05
CA PHE A 169 0.18 -3.72 6.97
C PHE A 169 -0.89 -2.62 7.08
N GLY A 170 -1.88 -2.77 7.96
CA GLY A 170 -2.91 -1.76 8.20
C GLY A 170 -4.01 -1.75 7.15
N HIS A 171 -4.29 -2.89 6.51
CA HIS A 171 -5.38 -2.97 5.54
C HIS A 171 -6.73 -2.67 6.23
N PRO A 172 -7.61 -1.83 5.66
CA PRO A 172 -8.78 -1.33 6.39
C PRO A 172 -9.81 -2.39 6.79
N ASN A 173 -9.84 -3.53 6.09
CA ASN A 173 -10.68 -4.69 6.45
C ASN A 173 -10.12 -5.53 7.62
N TYR A 174 -8.89 -5.27 8.07
CA TYR A 174 -8.19 -6.03 9.12
C TYR A 174 -7.76 -5.10 10.25
N GLN A 175 -8.74 -4.49 10.94
CA GLN A 175 -8.48 -3.53 12.01
C GLN A 175 -8.22 -4.16 13.38
N GLN A 176 -8.42 -5.48 13.51
CA GLN A 176 -8.23 -6.22 14.74
C GLN A 176 -7.19 -7.32 14.52
N LEU A 177 -6.35 -7.54 15.53
CA LEU A 177 -5.38 -8.63 15.50
C LEU A 177 -6.16 -9.96 15.36
N PRO A 178 -5.79 -10.86 14.43
CA PRO A 178 -6.54 -12.10 14.25
C PRO A 178 -6.52 -12.91 15.54
N SER A 179 -7.66 -13.51 15.87
CA SER A 179 -7.80 -14.33 17.07
C SER A 179 -6.98 -15.61 16.95
N GLU A 180 -6.21 -15.92 17.98
CA GLU A 180 -5.46 -17.17 18.08
C GLU A 180 -6.42 -18.31 18.43
N ARG A 181 -6.45 -19.35 17.59
CA ARG A 181 -7.24 -20.55 17.88
C ARG A 181 -6.57 -21.41 18.95
N GLN A 182 -7.32 -22.35 19.52
CA GLN A 182 -6.77 -23.34 20.45
C GLN A 182 -5.57 -24.05 19.82
N GLY A 183 -4.47 -24.16 20.58
CA GLY A 183 -3.20 -24.72 20.10
C GLY A 183 -2.34 -23.76 19.30
N CYS A 184 -2.70 -22.47 19.23
CA CYS A 184 -1.91 -21.40 18.60
C CYS A 184 -1.56 -20.28 19.58
N GLU A 185 -1.69 -20.50 20.89
CA GLU A 185 -1.52 -19.48 21.92
C GLU A 185 -0.11 -18.84 21.81
N GLY A 186 -0.03 -17.52 21.71
CA GLY A 186 1.18 -16.74 21.52
C GLY A 186 1.74 -16.73 20.09
N ALA A 187 1.00 -17.22 19.10
CA ALA A 187 1.45 -17.25 17.70
C ALA A 187 1.81 -15.85 17.18
N SER A 188 1.02 -14.82 17.49
CA SER A 188 1.31 -13.44 17.07
C SER A 188 2.70 -12.97 17.52
N MET A 189 3.08 -13.30 18.77
CA MET A 189 4.37 -12.91 19.36
C MET A 189 5.54 -13.75 18.84
N ARG A 190 5.29 -15.00 18.42
CA ARG A 190 6.30 -15.80 17.72
C ARG A 190 6.52 -15.30 16.30
N LEU A 191 5.45 -14.97 15.58
CA LEU A 191 5.54 -14.37 14.25
C LEU A 191 6.26 -13.02 14.28
N TYR A 192 5.95 -12.15 15.26
CA TYR A 192 6.64 -10.88 15.47
C TYR A 192 8.17 -11.02 15.57
N GLN A 193 8.65 -12.14 16.15
CA GLN A 193 10.08 -12.39 16.33
C GLN A 193 10.75 -13.06 15.12
N LEU A 194 9.98 -13.71 14.25
CA LEU A 194 10.49 -14.57 13.17
C LEU A 194 10.34 -13.97 11.77
N VAL A 195 9.25 -13.23 11.53
CA VAL A 195 8.98 -12.66 10.21
C VAL A 195 9.99 -11.58 9.90
N ASP A 196 10.75 -11.78 8.82
CA ASP A 196 11.73 -10.81 8.31
C ASP A 196 11.31 -10.33 6.93
N LEU A 197 10.65 -9.18 6.88
CA LEU A 197 10.24 -8.55 5.62
C LEU A 197 11.43 -8.23 4.71
N SER A 198 12.63 -8.03 5.27
CA SER A 198 13.82 -7.72 4.48
C SER A 198 14.13 -8.85 3.50
N LEU A 199 13.98 -10.12 3.91
CA LEU A 199 14.23 -11.27 3.03
C LEU A 199 13.29 -11.30 1.83
N LEU A 200 12.00 -11.02 2.06
CA LEU A 200 10.99 -10.98 1.01
C LEU A 200 11.24 -9.82 0.06
N LEU A 201 11.61 -8.64 0.59
CA LEU A 201 11.88 -7.45 -0.21
C LEU A 201 13.21 -7.54 -0.98
N PHE A 202 14.24 -8.20 -0.44
CA PHE A 202 15.49 -8.45 -1.20
C PHE A 202 15.28 -9.42 -2.37
N TYR A 203 14.34 -10.35 -2.22
CA TYR A 203 14.09 -11.42 -3.18
C TYR A 203 12.61 -11.50 -3.56
N PRO A 204 12.08 -10.51 -4.28
CA PRO A 204 10.68 -10.53 -4.70
C PRO A 204 10.38 -11.77 -5.53
N GLU A 205 9.38 -12.55 -5.16
CA GLU A 205 9.00 -13.80 -5.81
C GLU A 205 7.59 -14.21 -5.37
N ASP A 206 6.92 -15.09 -6.14
CA ASP A 206 5.67 -15.73 -5.70
C ASP A 206 5.92 -16.85 -4.69
N TYR A 207 6.28 -16.48 -3.45
CA TYR A 207 6.50 -17.46 -2.39
C TYR A 207 5.23 -18.20 -2.00
N PHE A 208 4.07 -17.54 -2.02
CA PHE A 208 2.81 -18.21 -1.67
C PHE A 208 2.43 -19.28 -2.70
N GLY A 209 2.64 -19.02 -3.99
CA GLY A 209 2.47 -20.02 -5.04
C GLY A 209 3.42 -21.21 -4.93
N LYS A 210 4.56 -21.05 -4.23
CA LYS A 210 5.52 -22.14 -3.95
C LYS A 210 5.16 -22.98 -2.73
N ILE A 211 4.75 -22.35 -1.62
CA ILE A 211 4.50 -23.05 -0.35
C ILE A 211 3.10 -23.69 -0.29
N LEU A 212 2.09 -23.12 -0.94
CA LEU A 212 0.72 -23.66 -0.91
C LEU A 212 0.64 -25.09 -1.48
N PRO A 213 1.35 -25.43 -2.58
CA PRO A 213 1.47 -26.82 -3.02
C PRO A 213 1.89 -27.82 -1.95
N ASP A 214 2.66 -27.43 -0.94
CA ASP A 214 3.14 -28.34 0.11
C ASP A 214 2.02 -28.80 1.06
N ILE A 215 0.93 -28.04 1.14
CA ILE A 215 -0.23 -28.33 1.98
C ILE A 215 -1.13 -29.38 1.31
N CYS A 216 -1.19 -29.34 -0.02
CA CYS A 216 -2.12 -30.14 -0.78
C CYS A 216 -1.41 -31.39 -1.31
N SER A 217 -1.95 -32.58 -0.97
CA SER A 217 -1.57 -33.79 -1.71
C SER A 217 -1.78 -33.55 -3.21
N LYS A 218 -0.98 -34.21 -4.07
CA LYS A 218 -1.13 -34.09 -5.54
C LYS A 218 -2.56 -34.35 -6.04
N LYS A 219 -3.35 -35.12 -5.29
CA LYS A 219 -4.78 -35.38 -5.57
C LYS A 219 -5.68 -34.20 -5.14
N ALA A 220 -5.40 -33.57 -4.00
CA ALA A 220 -6.12 -32.39 -3.53
C ALA A 220 -5.87 -31.16 -4.42
N GLN A 221 -4.62 -30.94 -4.88
CA GLN A 221 -4.30 -29.87 -5.84
C GLN A 221 -5.15 -29.97 -7.11
N ARG A 222 -5.29 -31.18 -7.67
CA ARG A 222 -6.13 -31.44 -8.85
C ARG A 222 -7.61 -31.13 -8.62
N ASN A 223 -8.11 -31.41 -7.42
CA ASN A 223 -9.52 -31.21 -7.07
C ASN A 223 -9.83 -29.74 -6.71
N GLN A 224 -8.86 -28.99 -6.20
CA GLN A 224 -9.00 -27.56 -5.89
C GLN A 224 -8.76 -26.65 -7.09
N GLY A 225 -8.16 -27.17 -8.17
CA GLY A 225 -7.96 -26.40 -9.40
C GLY A 225 -6.89 -25.31 -9.31
N PHE A 226 -6.10 -25.28 -8.23
CA PHE A 226 -5.01 -24.32 -8.07
C PHE A 226 -3.72 -24.85 -8.72
N TYR A 227 -3.24 -24.14 -9.74
CA TYR A 227 -2.01 -24.43 -10.47
C TYR A 227 -1.15 -23.17 -10.51
N PRO A 228 -0.16 -23.01 -9.61
CA PRO A 228 0.65 -21.81 -9.56
C PRO A 228 1.41 -21.65 -10.89
N THR A 229 1.18 -20.53 -11.58
CA THR A 229 1.91 -20.20 -12.81
C THR A 229 3.36 -19.87 -12.47
N PRO A 230 4.36 -20.59 -13.01
CA PRO A 230 5.75 -20.26 -12.74
C PRO A 230 6.06 -18.82 -13.15
N LEU A 231 6.73 -18.06 -12.29
CA LEU A 231 6.94 -16.62 -12.50
C LEU A 231 7.71 -16.28 -13.78
N VAL A 232 8.54 -17.21 -14.28
CA VAL A 232 9.22 -17.07 -15.58
C VAL A 232 8.22 -17.01 -16.74
N VAL A 233 7.12 -17.80 -16.68
CA VAL A 233 6.05 -17.79 -17.69
C VAL A 233 5.23 -16.52 -17.54
N SER A 234 4.87 -16.14 -16.31
CA SER A 234 4.21 -14.86 -16.02
C SER A 234 4.98 -13.66 -16.57
N ARG A 235 6.31 -13.65 -16.42
CA ARG A 235 7.18 -12.59 -16.96
C ARG A 235 7.12 -12.55 -18.49
N MET A 236 7.26 -13.70 -19.14
CA MET A 236 7.14 -13.80 -20.60
C MET A 236 5.80 -13.24 -21.10
N MET A 237 4.68 -13.65 -20.48
CA MET A 237 3.35 -13.16 -20.85
C MET A 237 3.23 -11.66 -20.67
N SER A 238 3.72 -11.12 -19.55
CA SER A 238 3.72 -9.68 -19.29
C SER A 238 4.51 -8.89 -20.34
N GLU A 239 5.71 -9.34 -20.73
CA GLU A 239 6.49 -8.66 -21.77
C GLU A 239 5.81 -8.72 -23.15
N MET A 240 5.09 -9.80 -23.46
CA MET A 240 4.30 -9.90 -24.70
C MET A 240 3.08 -8.98 -24.68
N THR A 241 2.43 -8.81 -23.53
CA THR A 241 1.23 -7.97 -23.39
C THR A 241 1.55 -6.48 -23.35
N PHE A 242 2.66 -6.08 -22.73
CA PHE A 242 3.00 -4.68 -22.46
C PHE A 242 4.25 -4.20 -23.24
N PHE A 243 4.32 -4.52 -24.52
CA PHE A 243 5.52 -4.30 -25.35
C PHE A 243 5.88 -2.81 -25.60
N ASP A 244 4.99 -1.86 -25.28
CA ASP A 244 5.17 -0.42 -25.55
C ASP A 244 4.78 0.47 -24.35
N ALA A 245 5.05 0.01 -23.12
CA ALA A 245 4.55 0.62 -21.88
C ALA A 245 5.30 1.89 -21.41
N ASP A 246 5.90 2.67 -22.31
CA ASP A 246 6.79 3.78 -21.92
C ASP A 246 6.05 5.09 -21.62
N SER A 247 4.84 5.28 -22.16
CA SER A 247 4.05 6.49 -21.92
C SER A 247 3.28 6.45 -20.59
N LYS A 248 3.02 7.63 -19.99
CA LYS A 248 2.19 7.74 -18.77
C LYS A 248 0.80 7.14 -18.94
N LYS A 249 0.22 7.21 -20.14
CA LYS A 249 -1.11 6.64 -20.44
C LYS A 249 -1.11 5.11 -20.44
N GLU A 250 -0.04 4.51 -20.93
CA GLU A 250 0.11 3.04 -20.92
C GLU A 250 0.18 2.50 -19.49
N ARG A 251 0.83 3.24 -18.59
CA ARG A 251 0.97 2.89 -17.17
C ARG A 251 -0.36 2.81 -16.39
N ILE A 252 -1.48 3.30 -16.94
CA ILE A 252 -2.78 3.25 -16.28
C ILE A 252 -3.77 2.28 -16.94
N LYS A 253 -3.33 1.53 -17.95
CA LYS A 253 -4.15 0.47 -18.57
C LYS A 253 -4.41 -0.65 -17.57
N ILE A 254 -5.66 -1.11 -17.51
CA ILE A 254 -6.05 -2.16 -16.57
C ILE A 254 -5.51 -3.51 -17.07
N CYS A 255 -4.71 -4.18 -16.25
CA CYS A 255 -4.44 -5.60 -16.40
C CYS A 255 -5.56 -6.38 -15.71
N TYR A 256 -6.29 -7.23 -16.43
CA TYR A 256 -7.36 -8.06 -15.86
C TYR A 256 -6.94 -9.52 -15.82
N GLU A 257 -7.02 -10.14 -14.64
CA GLU A 257 -6.73 -11.56 -14.42
C GLU A 257 -7.95 -12.25 -13.77
N PRO A 258 -8.76 -13.00 -14.54
CA PRO A 258 -10.02 -13.59 -14.07
C PRO A 258 -9.85 -14.80 -13.13
N CYS A 259 -8.63 -15.33 -13.00
CA CYS A 259 -8.28 -16.46 -12.13
C CYS A 259 -6.92 -16.17 -11.44
N VAL A 260 -6.89 -15.10 -10.65
CA VAL A 260 -5.65 -14.47 -10.19
C VAL A 260 -4.81 -15.35 -9.29
N GLY A 261 -5.41 -16.30 -8.58
CA GLY A 261 -4.71 -17.15 -7.62
C GLY A 261 -3.92 -16.30 -6.62
N THR A 262 -2.64 -16.62 -6.46
CA THR A 262 -1.71 -15.86 -5.60
C THR A 262 -1.25 -14.53 -6.20
N GLY A 263 -1.68 -14.16 -7.41
CA GLY A 263 -1.28 -12.93 -8.10
C GLY A 263 -0.01 -13.05 -8.94
N ALA A 264 0.50 -14.27 -9.17
CA ALA A 264 1.75 -14.53 -9.88
C ALA A 264 1.83 -13.84 -11.26
N MET A 265 0.73 -13.76 -12.00
CA MET A 265 0.68 -13.09 -13.30
C MET A 265 0.64 -11.56 -13.20
N LEU A 266 0.03 -11.04 -12.14
CA LEU A 266 -0.02 -9.60 -11.88
C LEU A 266 1.30 -9.05 -11.33
N LEU A 267 2.15 -9.89 -10.73
CA LEU A 267 3.45 -9.46 -10.21
C LEU A 267 4.36 -8.89 -11.30
N PRO A 268 4.69 -9.58 -12.41
CA PRO A 268 5.48 -8.96 -13.49
C PRO A 268 4.74 -7.80 -14.19
N ALA A 269 3.41 -7.88 -14.30
CA ALA A 269 2.60 -6.82 -14.89
C ALA A 269 2.70 -5.51 -14.10
N SER A 270 2.98 -5.57 -12.79
CA SER A 270 3.14 -4.37 -11.96
C SER A 270 4.32 -3.50 -12.38
N ASN A 271 5.34 -4.06 -13.03
CA ASN A 271 6.44 -3.28 -13.63
C ASN A 271 5.98 -2.39 -14.80
N LYS A 272 4.77 -2.62 -15.33
CA LYS A 272 4.26 -2.00 -16.57
C LYS A 272 2.99 -1.19 -16.35
N THR A 273 2.18 -1.55 -15.35
CA THR A 273 0.92 -0.83 -15.03
C THR A 273 0.69 -0.61 -13.54
N LEU A 274 0.02 0.50 -13.25
CA LEU A 274 -0.49 0.93 -11.96
C LEU A 274 -1.90 0.41 -11.66
N CYS A 275 -2.56 -0.17 -12.67
CA CYS A 275 -3.95 -0.61 -12.60
C CYS A 275 -4.08 -2.12 -12.84
N ALA A 276 -4.64 -2.86 -11.89
CA ALA A 276 -4.95 -4.28 -12.09
C ALA A 276 -6.19 -4.75 -11.34
N ILE A 277 -7.02 -5.54 -12.03
CA ILE A 277 -8.18 -6.20 -11.44
C ILE A 277 -7.90 -7.71 -11.47
N GLY A 278 -7.79 -8.30 -10.28
CA GLY A 278 -7.72 -9.76 -10.13
C GLY A 278 -9.04 -10.31 -9.60
N GLN A 279 -9.47 -11.46 -10.10
CA GLN A 279 -10.63 -12.17 -9.59
C GLN A 279 -10.27 -13.63 -9.26
N ASP A 280 -10.76 -14.14 -8.14
CA ASP A 280 -10.66 -15.56 -7.80
C ASP A 280 -11.87 -16.01 -6.98
N ILE A 281 -12.16 -17.31 -7.01
CA ILE A 281 -13.20 -17.92 -6.19
C ILE A 281 -12.70 -18.18 -4.76
N ASP A 282 -11.39 -18.31 -4.56
CA ASP A 282 -10.77 -18.61 -3.28
C ASP A 282 -10.27 -17.34 -2.58
N LEU A 283 -10.86 -17.04 -1.42
CA LEU A 283 -10.51 -15.88 -0.63
C LEU A 283 -9.07 -15.94 -0.10
N THR A 284 -8.55 -17.12 0.23
CA THR A 284 -7.19 -17.30 0.74
C THR A 284 -6.16 -17.01 -0.35
N LEU A 285 -6.43 -17.42 -1.59
CA LEU A 285 -5.60 -17.04 -2.73
C LEU A 285 -5.58 -15.53 -2.97
N LEU A 286 -6.74 -14.87 -2.89
CA LEU A 286 -6.82 -13.41 -2.97
C LEU A 286 -6.07 -12.70 -1.84
N LYS A 287 -6.11 -13.24 -0.61
CA LYS A 287 -5.29 -12.73 0.51
C LYS A 287 -3.79 -12.90 0.23
N CYS A 288 -3.37 -14.02 -0.34
CA CYS A 288 -1.99 -14.20 -0.82
C CYS A 288 -1.62 -13.10 -1.82
N ALA A 289 -2.43 -12.90 -2.86
CA ALA A 289 -2.22 -11.83 -3.84
C ALA A 289 -2.08 -10.45 -3.18
N LEU A 290 -2.99 -10.12 -2.26
CA LEU A 290 -2.98 -8.85 -1.56
C LEU A 290 -1.72 -8.65 -0.71
N VAL A 291 -1.29 -9.66 0.05
CA VAL A 291 -0.02 -9.61 0.82
C VAL A 291 1.17 -9.38 -0.12
N GLN A 292 1.21 -10.06 -1.27
CA GLN A 292 2.28 -9.85 -2.25
C GLN A 292 2.25 -8.46 -2.86
N PHE A 293 1.07 -7.87 -3.04
CA PHE A 293 0.95 -6.50 -3.51
C PHE A 293 1.46 -5.50 -2.48
N TYR A 294 1.25 -5.72 -1.18
CA TYR A 294 1.86 -4.86 -0.16
C TYR A 294 3.39 -4.90 -0.21
N LEU A 295 3.94 -6.10 -0.39
CA LEU A 295 5.38 -6.28 -0.47
C LEU A 295 5.98 -5.72 -1.76
N TYR A 296 5.28 -5.88 -2.88
CA TYR A 296 5.90 -5.72 -4.20
C TYR A 296 5.25 -4.71 -5.13
N SER A 297 3.96 -4.42 -4.98
CA SER A 297 3.20 -3.60 -5.93
C SER A 297 2.23 -2.68 -5.17
N PRO A 298 2.72 -1.62 -4.50
CA PRO A 298 1.90 -0.83 -3.58
C PRO A 298 0.64 -0.24 -4.22
N TRP A 299 0.72 0.14 -5.50
CA TRP A 299 -0.42 0.62 -6.29
C TRP A 299 -1.52 -0.42 -6.53
N PHE A 300 -1.24 -1.71 -6.33
CA PHE A 300 -2.27 -2.77 -6.31
C PHE A 300 -2.84 -3.02 -4.91
N ALA A 301 -2.01 -2.92 -3.86
CA ALA A 301 -2.46 -3.13 -2.48
C ALA A 301 -3.24 -1.95 -1.92
N PHE A 302 -2.75 -0.74 -2.20
CA PHE A 302 -3.34 0.53 -1.82
C PHE A 302 -3.56 1.32 -3.12
N PRO A 303 -4.76 1.23 -3.73
CA PRO A 303 -4.99 1.84 -5.04
C PRO A 303 -4.71 3.35 -5.03
N ILE A 304 -4.34 3.89 -6.18
CA ILE A 304 -4.19 5.34 -6.35
C ILE A 304 -5.60 5.95 -6.34
N TRP A 305 -5.86 6.92 -5.46
CA TRP A 305 -7.23 7.34 -5.13
C TRP A 305 -8.00 7.91 -6.33
N TRP A 306 -7.31 8.54 -7.28
CA TRP A 306 -7.90 9.09 -8.50
C TRP A 306 -7.96 8.08 -9.66
N LEU A 307 -7.37 6.90 -9.49
CA LEU A 307 -7.54 5.72 -10.34
C LEU A 307 -8.51 4.71 -9.72
N VAL A 308 -9.34 5.15 -8.76
CA VAL A 308 -10.35 4.33 -8.10
C VAL A 308 -11.25 3.60 -9.10
N ASN A 309 -11.55 2.33 -8.79
CA ASN A 309 -12.22 1.33 -9.63
C ASN A 309 -11.39 0.75 -10.80
N ARG A 310 -10.10 1.13 -10.96
CA ARG A 310 -9.19 0.53 -11.94
C ARG A 310 -8.26 -0.53 -11.35
N THR A 311 -8.27 -0.66 -10.03
CA THR A 311 -7.49 -1.63 -9.28
C THR A 311 -8.37 -2.29 -8.23
N ASP A 312 -8.44 -3.63 -8.23
CA ASP A 312 -9.12 -4.38 -7.17
C ASP A 312 -8.72 -5.86 -7.12
N LEU A 313 -9.07 -6.51 -6.02
CA LEU A 313 -9.17 -7.96 -5.91
C LEU A 313 -10.63 -8.32 -5.60
N ILE A 314 -11.20 -9.18 -6.43
CA ILE A 314 -12.61 -9.54 -6.41
C ILE A 314 -12.76 -11.01 -6.03
N LEU A 315 -13.48 -11.27 -4.95
CA LEU A 315 -13.97 -12.60 -4.61
C LEU A 315 -15.20 -12.90 -5.46
N GLY A 316 -15.16 -13.96 -6.25
CA GLY A 316 -16.31 -14.43 -7.01
C GLY A 316 -15.92 -15.35 -8.15
N ASN A 317 -16.88 -16.09 -8.67
CA ASN A 317 -16.66 -16.97 -9.81
C ASN A 317 -16.70 -16.16 -11.13
N SER A 318 -15.58 -16.11 -11.85
CA SER A 318 -15.46 -15.34 -13.11
C SER A 318 -16.30 -15.93 -14.26
N LEU A 319 -16.67 -17.22 -14.18
CA LEU A 319 -17.53 -17.89 -15.16
C LEU A 319 -19.02 -17.60 -14.93
N THR A 320 -19.49 -17.62 -13.68
CA THR A 320 -20.91 -17.40 -13.37
C THR A 320 -21.24 -15.94 -13.11
N ARG A 321 -20.25 -15.11 -12.76
CA ARG A 321 -20.39 -13.69 -12.39
C ARG A 321 -21.36 -13.44 -11.22
N GLU A 322 -21.62 -14.45 -10.41
CA GLU A 322 -22.52 -14.34 -9.26
C GLU A 322 -21.80 -13.70 -8.06
N ASN A 323 -22.43 -12.66 -7.49
CA ASN A 323 -22.03 -11.98 -6.26
C ASN A 323 -20.55 -11.58 -6.14
N PRO A 324 -19.97 -10.88 -7.14
CA PRO A 324 -18.60 -10.38 -7.02
C PRO A 324 -18.49 -9.41 -5.83
N ARG A 325 -17.52 -9.66 -4.95
CA ARG A 325 -17.25 -8.83 -3.78
C ARG A 325 -15.81 -8.35 -3.80
N SER A 326 -15.61 -7.03 -3.76
CA SER A 326 -14.29 -6.45 -3.51
C SER A 326 -13.76 -6.90 -2.16
N ILE A 327 -12.50 -7.31 -2.11
CA ILE A 327 -11.78 -7.58 -0.86
C ILE A 327 -10.73 -6.50 -0.56
N ASN A 328 -10.57 -5.49 -1.43
CA ASN A 328 -9.53 -4.49 -1.34
C ASN A 328 -10.04 -3.06 -1.62
N SER A 329 -10.26 -2.71 -2.90
CA SER A 329 -10.44 -1.31 -3.33
C SER A 329 -11.63 -0.60 -2.67
N PHE A 330 -12.69 -1.37 -2.40
CA PHE A 330 -13.90 -0.88 -1.75
C PHE A 330 -13.60 -0.22 -0.40
N TYR A 331 -12.77 -0.86 0.43
CA TYR A 331 -12.49 -0.38 1.79
C TYR A 331 -11.66 0.91 1.79
N TRP A 332 -10.73 1.05 0.83
CA TRP A 332 -9.99 2.29 0.64
C TRP A 332 -10.88 3.43 0.15
N LYS A 333 -11.81 3.13 -0.76
CA LYS A 333 -12.78 4.10 -1.27
C LYS A 333 -13.66 4.69 -0.17
N GLU A 334 -14.10 3.86 0.77
CA GLU A 334 -14.85 4.33 1.93
C GLU A 334 -14.02 5.30 2.79
N LEU A 335 -12.75 4.98 3.05
CA LEU A 335 -11.85 5.86 3.79
C LEU A 335 -11.65 7.21 3.09
N TRP A 336 -11.30 7.20 1.80
CA TRP A 336 -11.10 8.43 1.00
C TRP A 336 -12.32 9.35 1.02
N THR A 337 -13.52 8.76 0.93
CA THR A 337 -14.76 9.52 0.88
C THR A 337 -15.13 10.10 2.25
N ASN A 338 -14.83 9.38 3.33
CA ASN A 338 -15.14 9.82 4.70
C ASN A 338 -14.23 10.95 5.17
N GLU A 339 -12.94 10.92 4.81
CA GLU A 339 -12.01 12.02 5.12
C GLU A 339 -12.45 13.35 4.47
N GLN A 340 -12.88 13.31 3.21
CA GLN A 340 -13.39 14.50 2.51
C GLN A 340 -14.61 15.13 3.19
N LYS A 341 -15.51 14.33 3.76
CA LYS A 341 -16.68 14.83 4.51
C LYS A 341 -16.25 15.57 5.77
N ASN A 342 -15.31 14.99 6.52
CA ASN A 342 -14.81 15.58 7.76
C ASN A 342 -14.09 16.92 7.53
N ASP A 343 -13.33 17.05 6.43
CA ASP A 343 -12.68 18.32 6.07
C ASP A 343 -13.68 19.39 5.62
N THR A 344 -14.75 18.98 4.91
CA THR A 344 -15.83 19.89 4.48
C THR A 344 -16.65 20.40 5.67
N GLU A 345 -16.93 19.53 6.66
CA GLU A 345 -17.63 19.90 7.91
C GLU A 345 -16.77 20.78 8.82
N LYS A 346 -15.45 20.56 8.88
CA LYS A 346 -14.51 21.45 9.58
C LYS A 346 -14.38 22.81 8.88
N ALA A 347 -14.39 22.84 7.55
CA ALA A 347 -14.33 24.08 6.78
C ALA A 347 -15.65 24.90 6.84
N THR A 348 -16.79 24.24 7.08
CA THR A 348 -18.10 24.92 7.21
C THR A 348 -18.45 25.31 8.65
N SER A 349 -17.69 24.88 9.66
CA SER A 349 -17.95 25.17 11.09
C SER A 349 -17.25 26.41 11.65
N THR A 350 -16.80 27.37 10.83
CA THR A 350 -16.58 28.79 11.23
C THR A 350 -16.57 29.68 9.98
N PRO A 351 -17.30 30.82 9.93
CA PRO A 351 -17.23 31.89 10.93
C PRO A 351 -18.60 32.47 11.32
N GLU A 352 -19.21 31.97 12.38
CA GLU A 352 -20.37 32.64 13.01
C GLU A 352 -20.32 32.49 14.53
N GLN A 353 -19.27 33.01 15.16
CA GLN A 353 -19.28 33.26 16.62
C GLN A 353 -18.19 34.23 17.08
N VAL A 354 -18.09 35.39 16.41
CA VAL A 354 -17.52 36.60 17.04
C VAL A 354 -18.42 37.78 16.74
N ALA A 355 -19.61 37.76 17.32
CA ALA A 355 -20.43 38.96 17.45
C ALA A 355 -21.24 38.92 18.74
N ARG A 356 -21.15 40.01 19.50
CA ARG A 356 -21.87 40.38 20.74
C ARG A 356 -21.18 39.99 22.05
N GLN A 357 -20.15 40.75 22.40
CA GLN A 357 -20.09 41.28 23.77
C GLN A 357 -20.46 42.77 23.75
N PRO A 358 -21.34 43.24 24.66
CA PRO A 358 -21.63 44.66 24.79
C PRO A 358 -20.43 45.38 25.44
N ILE A 359 -19.93 46.39 24.74
CA ILE A 359 -18.93 47.33 25.24
C ILE A 359 -19.60 48.18 26.33
N SER A 360 -19.10 48.09 27.55
CA SER A 360 -19.29 49.10 28.58
C SER A 360 -18.26 50.21 28.38
N GLN A 361 -18.75 51.45 28.41
CA GLN A 361 -17.97 52.67 28.26
C GLN A 361 -17.18 52.95 29.55
N GLU A 362 -15.90 53.29 29.42
CA GLU A 362 -15.31 54.35 30.23
C GLU A 362 -14.13 55.01 29.50
N ALA A 363 -14.10 56.34 29.61
CA ALA A 363 -13.28 57.24 28.84
C ALA A 363 -11.88 57.43 29.44
N THR A 364 -10.86 57.71 28.62
CA THR A 364 -10.02 58.93 28.76
C THR A 364 -9.02 59.12 27.62
N LYS A 365 -9.17 60.29 26.97
CA LYS A 365 -8.24 61.19 26.28
C LYS A 365 -6.73 60.83 26.21
N ASN A 366 -6.14 60.91 25.01
CA ASN A 366 -5.19 61.98 24.61
C ASN A 366 -4.63 61.85 23.17
N SER A 367 -4.91 62.88 22.36
CA SER A 367 -4.07 63.61 21.37
C SER A 367 -3.05 62.95 20.41
N SER A 368 -3.37 63.05 19.09
CA SER A 368 -2.60 63.67 17.98
C SER A 368 -1.46 62.87 17.26
N PRO A 369 -0.97 63.29 16.05
CA PRO A 369 -1.51 62.78 14.76
C PRO A 369 -0.46 62.42 13.66
N PHE A 370 -0.93 61.90 12.52
CA PHE A 370 -0.32 61.86 11.17
C PHE A 370 1.02 61.11 10.93
N ASN A 371 0.98 60.07 10.08
CA ASN A 371 1.59 60.12 8.74
C ASN A 371 1.29 58.89 7.87
N SER A 372 1.15 59.18 6.58
CA SER A 372 0.75 58.31 5.47
C SER A 372 1.95 57.96 4.57
N THR A 373 2.12 56.69 4.16
CA THR A 373 2.59 56.29 2.80
C THR A 373 2.39 54.78 2.59
N PRO A 374 2.13 54.29 1.37
CA PRO A 374 1.76 52.89 1.09
C PRO A 374 2.98 52.04 0.72
N GLN A 375 3.00 50.78 1.16
CA GLN A 375 3.93 49.76 0.65
C GLN A 375 3.17 48.72 -0.17
N GLU A 376 3.57 48.62 -1.43
CA GLU A 376 3.29 47.50 -2.33
C GLU A 376 3.78 46.20 -1.69
N THR A 377 2.90 45.19 -1.62
CA THR A 377 3.31 43.80 -1.39
C THR A 377 2.92 42.98 -2.60
N ALA A 378 3.93 42.56 -3.35
CA ALA A 378 3.83 41.57 -4.41
C ALA A 378 3.30 40.25 -3.83
N SER A 379 2.13 39.82 -4.28
CA SER A 379 1.58 38.50 -3.99
C SER A 379 2.24 37.48 -4.92
N ASN A 380 3.08 36.62 -4.36
CA ASN A 380 3.59 35.43 -5.04
C ASN A 380 2.67 34.25 -4.64
N PRO A 381 1.84 33.69 -5.54
CA PRO A 381 1.01 32.55 -5.20
C PRO A 381 1.86 31.28 -5.36
N ASN A 382 2.40 30.77 -4.26
CA ASN A 382 2.87 29.39 -4.27
C ASN A 382 1.65 28.48 -4.47
N PRO A 383 1.64 27.59 -5.48
CA PRO A 383 0.54 26.65 -5.67
C PRO A 383 0.47 25.71 -4.47
N VAL A 384 -0.67 25.73 -3.78
CA VAL A 384 -0.98 24.83 -2.66
C VAL A 384 -1.11 23.43 -3.23
N GLN A 385 -0.17 22.53 -2.93
CA GLN A 385 -0.32 21.11 -3.21
C GLN A 385 -1.32 20.52 -2.22
N THR A 386 -2.44 20.01 -2.72
CA THR A 386 -3.44 19.29 -1.95
C THR A 386 -3.05 17.82 -1.84
N THR A 387 -2.74 17.35 -0.63
CA THR A 387 -2.50 15.94 -0.34
C THR A 387 -3.65 15.41 0.51
N LEU A 388 -4.29 14.31 0.11
CA LEU A 388 -5.35 13.68 0.93
C LEU A 388 -4.79 12.92 2.15
N PHE A 389 -3.47 12.70 2.21
CA PHE A 389 -2.82 11.88 3.23
C PHE A 389 -1.56 12.52 3.80
N ASP A 390 -1.47 12.53 5.13
CA ASP A 390 -0.22 12.59 5.87
C ASP A 390 0.06 11.19 6.45
N LEU A 391 1.15 10.55 6.02
CA LEU A 391 1.59 9.25 6.56
C LEU A 391 1.90 9.31 8.07
N ASN A 392 2.04 10.51 8.65
CA ASN A 392 2.17 10.71 10.10
C ASN A 392 0.90 10.34 10.88
N ASN A 393 -0.27 10.26 10.23
CA ASN A 393 -1.53 9.84 10.89
C ASN A 393 -1.59 8.32 11.17
N PHE A 394 -0.60 7.56 10.70
CA PHE A 394 -0.44 6.13 10.94
C PHE A 394 0.71 5.80 11.93
N VAL A 395 1.33 6.81 12.56
CA VAL A 395 2.45 6.68 13.52
C VAL A 395 1.97 6.71 14.96
#